data_AF-A0A7W0K586-F1
#
_entry.id   AF-A0A7W0K586-F1
#
_cell.length_a   1.000
_cell.length_b   1.000
_cell.length_c   1.000
_cell.angle_alpha   90.00
_cell.angle_beta   90.00
_cell.angle_gamma   90.00
#
_symmetry.space_group_name_H-M   'P 1'
#
loop_
_entity.id
_entity.type
_entity.pdbx_description
1 polymer ?
#
loop_
_entity_poly.entity_id
_entity_poly.type
_entity_poly.pdbx_seq_one_letter_code
_entity_poly.pdbx_strand_id
1 'polypeptide(L)'
;MAIKVDYVAKETFFNLKRNLSMASAALITVAVSLTLAGGALLVKRGVDRATIQWKGNVELSVFMKADAAPAESDAVDRQLKAMPEVKKFHYVSKPEAFTEFRTIFANEPDVRDAIG
;
A
#
# COMPACT_ATOMS: atom_id res chain seq x y z
N MET A 1 31.60 28.31 34.08
CA MET A 1 32.48 27.12 34.02
C MET A 1 32.14 26.38 32.74
N ALA A 2 32.94 26.51 31.69
CA ALA A 2 32.65 25.85 30.41
C ALA A 2 33.08 24.38 30.48
N ILE A 3 32.10 23.46 30.49
CA ILE A 3 32.38 22.04 30.40
C ILE A 3 32.97 21.79 29.01
N LYS A 4 34.21 21.30 28.96
CA LYS A 4 34.84 20.93 27.69
C LYS A 4 34.20 19.63 27.21
N VAL A 5 33.24 19.74 26.29
CA VAL A 5 32.51 18.59 25.72
C VAL A 5 33.47 17.54 25.16
N ASP A 6 34.56 17.97 24.52
CA ASP A 6 35.62 17.08 24.02
C ASP A 6 36.30 16.28 25.13
N TYR A 7 36.52 16.91 26.30
CA TYR A 7 37.12 16.23 27.44
C TYR A 7 36.17 15.17 28.01
N VAL A 8 34.90 15.52 28.18
CA VAL A 8 33.88 14.59 28.70
C VAL A 8 33.64 13.42 27.74
N ALA A 9 33.57 13.68 26.43
CA ALA A 9 33.40 12.63 25.42
C ALA A 9 34.62 11.69 25.36
N LYS A 10 35.84 12.25 25.40
CA LYS A 10 37.09 11.48 25.40
C LYS A 10 37.19 10.61 26.66
N GLU A 11 36.94 11.19 27.83
CA GLU A 11 37.00 10.47 29.10
C GLU A 11 35.93 9.37 29.20
N THR A 12 34.72 9.65 28.71
CA THR A 12 33.64 8.65 28.64
C THR A 12 33.99 7.49 27.72
N PHE A 13 34.58 7.77 26.55
CA PHE A 13 35.02 6.74 25.61
C PHE A 13 36.12 5.85 26.19
N PHE A 14 37.12 6.45 26.86
CA PHE A 14 38.16 5.67 27.54
C PHE A 14 37.60 4.82 28.68
N ASN A 15 36.64 5.35 29.45
CA ASN A 15 35.97 4.59 30.51
C ASN A 15 35.09 3.45 29.98
N LEU A 16 34.34 3.66 28.89
CA LEU A 16 33.61 2.60 28.20
C LEU A 16 34.55 1.52 27.67
N LYS A 17 35.68 1.92 27.06
CA LYS A 17 36.66 0.98 26.51
C LYS A 17 37.26 0.08 27.60
N ARG A 18 37.50 0.65 28.79
CA ARG A 18 38.13 -0.05 29.91
C ARG A 18 37.18 -1.01 30.64
N ASN A 19 35.87 -0.73 30.61
CA ASN A 19 34.80 -1.58 31.18
C ASN A 19 33.85 -2.08 30.08
N LEU A 20 34.42 -2.70 29.04
CA LEU A 20 33.69 -3.08 27.83
C LEU A 20 32.52 -4.05 28.10
N SER A 21 32.65 -4.97 29.06
CA SER A 21 31.65 -5.99 29.35
C SER A 21 30.34 -5.38 29.87
N MET A 22 30.41 -4.59 30.93
CA MET A 22 29.23 -3.91 31.50
C MET A 22 28.66 -2.84 30.55
N ALA A 23 29.52 -2.09 29.87
CA ALA A 23 29.09 -1.06 28.93
C ALA A 23 28.40 -1.66 27.69
N SER A 24 28.91 -2.76 27.14
CA SER A 24 28.27 -3.44 26.01
C SER A 24 26.93 -4.06 26.38
N ALA A 25 26.79 -4.64 27.57
CA ALA A 25 25.52 -5.16 28.05
C ALA A 25 24.44 -4.05 28.09
N ALA A 26 24.76 -2.89 28.68
CA ALA A 26 23.86 -1.75 28.70
C ALA A 26 23.55 -1.20 27.29
N LEU A 27 24.56 -1.11 26.42
CA LEU A 27 24.38 -0.66 25.04
C LEU A 27 23.44 -1.58 24.25
N ILE A 28 23.60 -2.90 24.41
CA ILE A 28 22.74 -3.91 23.77
C ILE A 28 21.30 -3.77 24.25
N THR A 29 21.06 -3.57 25.55
CA THR A 29 19.70 -3.36 26.09
C THR A 29 19.03 -2.15 25.46
N VAL A 30 19.75 -1.03 25.33
CA VAL A 30 19.24 0.18 24.68
C VAL A 30 19.01 -0.06 23.19
N ALA A 31 19.95 -0.73 22.52
CA ALA A 31 19.86 -1.04 21.09
C ALA A 31 18.65 -1.93 20.78
N VAL A 32 18.39 -2.97 21.59
CA VAL A 32 17.22 -3.83 21.44
C VAL A 32 15.93 -3.03 21.62
N SER A 33 15.87 -2.17 22.64
CA SER A 33 14.70 -1.32 22.90
C SER A 33 14.40 -0.38 21.73
N LEU A 34 15.43 0.28 21.21
CA LEU A 34 15.31 1.17 20.04
C LEU A 34 14.98 0.40 18.76
N THR A 35 15.53 -0.80 18.58
CA THR A 35 15.25 -1.64 17.42
C THR A 35 13.80 -2.10 17.43
N LEU A 36 13.25 -2.49 18.58
CA LEU A 36 11.83 -2.82 18.71
C LEU A 36 10.94 -1.62 18.41
N ALA A 37 11.25 -0.44 18.97
CA ALA A 37 10.49 0.78 18.70
C ALA A 37 10.57 1.20 17.23
N GLY A 38 11.77 1.22 16.64
CA GLY A 38 11.99 1.54 15.24
C GLY A 38 11.33 0.52 14.30
N GLY A 39 11.45 -0.77 14.63
CA GLY A 39 10.81 -1.87 13.91
C GLY A 39 9.29 -1.74 13.91
N ALA A 40 8.68 -1.45 15.06
CA ALA A 40 7.25 -1.21 15.17
C ALA A 40 6.79 -0.03 14.28
N LEU A 41 7.56 1.06 14.23
CA LEU A 41 7.29 2.19 13.35
C LEU A 41 7.40 1.83 11.87
N LEU A 42 8.39 1.01 11.49
CA LEU A 42 8.55 0.52 10.13
C LEU A 42 7.40 -0.39 9.71
N VAL A 43 7.01 -1.34 10.57
CA VAL A 43 5.87 -2.22 10.34
C VAL A 43 4.59 -1.41 10.18
N LYS A 44 4.33 -0.43 11.05
CA LYS A 44 3.17 0.46 10.93
C LYS A 44 3.13 1.16 9.57
N ARG A 45 4.25 1.75 9.13
CA ARG A 45 4.35 2.39 7.80
C ARG A 45 4.17 1.40 6.66
N GLY A 46 4.66 0.17 6.81
CA GLY A 46 4.47 -0.92 5.85
C GLY A 46 3.00 -1.30 5.72
N VAL A 47 2.31 -1.46 6.84
CA VAL A 47 0.87 -1.74 6.89
C VAL A 47 0.07 -0.59 6.30
N ASP A 48 0.36 0.67 6.63
CA ASP A 48 -0.34 1.82 6.07
C ASP A 48 -0.23 1.85 4.53
N ARG A 49 0.96 1.57 3.99
CA ARG A 49 1.20 1.49 2.54
C ARG A 49 0.50 0.30 1.89
N ALA A 50 0.61 -0.89 2.49
CA ALA A 50 -0.05 -2.10 1.99
C ALA A 50 -1.58 -1.97 2.06
N THR A 51 -2.10 -1.33 3.11
CA THR A 51 -3.53 -1.09 3.30
C THR A 51 -4.08 -0.11 2.26
N ILE A 52 -3.29 0.84 1.74
CA ILE A 52 -3.73 1.71 0.63
C ILE A 52 -3.99 0.89 -0.65
N GLN A 53 -3.20 -0.15 -0.93
CA GLN A 53 -3.46 -1.04 -2.08
C GLN A 53 -4.74 -1.88 -1.89
N TRP A 54 -5.05 -2.29 -0.66
CA TRP A 54 -6.18 -3.18 -0.36
C TRP A 54 -7.49 -2.45 -0.06
N LYS A 55 -7.44 -1.28 0.58
CA LYS A 55 -8.61 -0.43 0.88
C LYS A 55 -8.90 0.61 -0.20
N GLY A 56 -7.94 0.92 -1.08
CA GLY A 56 -8.05 1.98 -2.08
C GLY A 56 -8.82 1.61 -3.35
N ASN A 57 -8.98 0.31 -3.65
CA ASN A 57 -9.67 -0.17 -4.85
C ASN A 57 -10.92 -0.95 -4.45
N VAL A 58 -11.88 -0.30 -3.79
CA VAL A 58 -13.26 -0.81 -3.83
C VAL A 58 -13.80 -0.45 -5.21
N GLU A 59 -13.39 -1.23 -6.21
CA GLU A 59 -13.86 -1.10 -7.58
C GLU A 59 -15.12 -1.96 -7.70
N LEU A 60 -16.26 -1.30 -7.94
CA LEU A 60 -17.54 -1.96 -8.14
C LEU A 60 -17.85 -2.01 -9.63
N SER A 61 -17.78 -3.20 -10.21
CA SER A 61 -18.18 -3.42 -11.61
C SER A 61 -19.68 -3.66 -11.70
N VAL A 62 -20.40 -2.80 -12.42
CA VAL A 62 -21.83 -2.96 -12.71
C VAL A 62 -21.99 -3.57 -14.10
N PHE A 63 -22.36 -4.85 -14.15
CA PHE A 63 -22.61 -5.53 -15.41
C PHE A 63 -24.04 -5.23 -15.91
N MET A 64 -24.13 -4.65 -17.10
CA MET A 64 -25.39 -4.44 -17.79
C MET A 64 -25.70 -5.60 -18.73
N LYS A 65 -26.99 -5.80 -19.01
CA LYS A 65 -27.40 -6.74 -20.05
C LYS A 65 -26.91 -6.27 -21.42
N ALA A 66 -26.52 -7.21 -22.28
CA ALA A 66 -25.93 -6.92 -23.59
C ALA A 66 -26.93 -6.32 -24.60
N ASP A 67 -28.23 -6.48 -24.35
CA ASP A 67 -29.36 -5.98 -25.14
C ASP A 67 -29.99 -4.71 -24.53
N ALA A 68 -29.36 -4.14 -23.48
CA ALA A 68 -29.85 -2.91 -22.86
C ALA A 68 -29.90 -1.76 -23.87
N ALA A 69 -31.01 -1.01 -23.85
CA ALA A 69 -31.15 0.13 -24.73
C ALA A 69 -30.17 1.25 -24.33
N PRO A 70 -29.71 2.10 -25.27
CA PRO A 70 -28.85 3.23 -24.94
C PRO A 70 -29.44 4.14 -23.86
N ALA A 71 -30.77 4.33 -23.90
CA ALA A 71 -31.50 5.13 -22.92
C ALA A 71 -31.42 4.57 -21.49
N GLU A 72 -31.31 3.24 -21.33
CA GLU A 72 -31.15 2.59 -20.03
C GLU A 72 -29.74 2.78 -19.48
N SER A 73 -28.73 2.70 -20.35
CA SER A 73 -27.32 3.02 -19.99
C SER A 73 -27.18 4.47 -19.55
N ASP A 74 -27.81 5.40 -20.25
CA ASP A 74 -27.83 6.82 -19.89
C ASP A 74 -28.58 7.11 -18.59
N ALA A 75 -29.58 6.29 -18.24
CA ALA A 75 -30.26 6.40 -16.96
C ALA A 75 -29.35 6.00 -15.78
N VAL A 76 -28.59 4.90 -15.95
CA VAL A 76 -27.61 4.44 -14.95
C VAL A 76 -26.46 5.44 -14.81
N ASP A 77 -25.93 5.96 -15.92
CA ASP A 77 -24.88 7.00 -15.91
C ASP A 77 -25.30 8.24 -15.09
N ARG A 78 -26.54 8.70 -15.28
CA ARG A 78 -27.11 9.81 -14.51
C ARG A 78 -27.28 9.50 -13.04
N GLN A 79 -27.73 8.28 -12.69
CA GLN A 79 -27.83 7.87 -11.29
C GLN A 79 -26.46 7.84 -10.61
N LEU A 80 -25.44 7.26 -11.26
CA LEU A 80 -24.08 7.20 -10.72
C LEU A 80 -23.47 8.58 -10.53
N LYS A 81 -23.70 9.52 -11.46
CA LYS A 81 -23.28 10.93 -11.33
C LYS A 81 -23.94 11.66 -10.16
N ALA A 82 -25.16 11.27 -9.78
CA ALA A 82 -25.91 11.88 -8.69
C ALA A 82 -25.51 11.36 -7.30
N MET A 83 -24.78 10.23 -7.24
CA MET A 83 -24.36 9.62 -5.98
C MET A 83 -23.11 10.30 -5.41
N PRO A 84 -23.16 10.93 -4.22
CA PRO A 84 -21.99 11.60 -3.63
C PRO A 84 -20.89 10.63 -3.19
N GLU A 85 -21.23 9.35 -3.02
CA GLU A 85 -20.28 8.29 -2.67
C GLU A 85 -19.42 7.84 -3.87
N VAL A 86 -19.87 8.08 -5.11
CA VAL A 86 -19.15 7.72 -6.33
C VAL A 86 -18.17 8.82 -6.68
N LYS A 87 -16.88 8.59 -6.41
CA LYS A 87 -15.84 9.56 -6.71
C LYS A 87 -15.52 9.67 -8.20
N LYS A 88 -15.50 8.53 -8.90
CA LYS A 88 -15.25 8.38 -10.34
C LYS A 88 -15.89 7.08 -10.84
N PHE A 89 -16.29 7.05 -12.10
CA PHE A 89 -16.68 5.82 -12.80
C PHE A 89 -16.25 5.93 -14.27
N HIS A 90 -16.15 4.77 -14.93
CA HIS A 90 -15.78 4.67 -16.34
C HIS A 90 -16.75 3.72 -17.03
N TYR A 91 -17.35 4.18 -18.13
CA TYR A 91 -18.19 3.35 -18.96
C TYR A 91 -17.31 2.55 -19.91
N VAL A 92 -17.41 1.23 -19.84
CA VAL A 92 -16.71 0.30 -20.73
C VAL A 92 -17.71 -0.24 -21.75
N SER A 93 -17.42 -0.04 -23.03
CA SER A 93 -18.27 -0.53 -24.10
C SER A 93 -18.07 -2.05 -24.33
N LYS A 94 -19.06 -2.73 -24.91
CA LYS A 94 -18.94 -4.16 -25.29
C LYS A 94 -17.66 -4.50 -26.10
N PRO A 95 -17.28 -3.76 -27.16
CA PRO A 95 -16.06 -4.06 -27.90
C PRO A 95 -14.77 -3.81 -27.10
N GLU A 96 -14.79 -2.83 -26.19
CA GLU A 96 -13.67 -2.54 -25.30
C GLU A 96 -13.50 -3.65 -24.26
N ALA A 97 -14.59 -4.09 -23.61
CA ALA A 97 -14.59 -5.22 -22.70
C ALA A 97 -14.10 -6.52 -23.37
N PHE A 98 -14.43 -6.73 -24.66
CA PHE A 98 -13.93 -7.88 -25.41
C PHE A 98 -12.41 -7.78 -25.69
N THR A 99 -11.90 -6.58 -25.95
CA THR A 99 -10.46 -6.35 -26.15
C THR A 99 -9.69 -6.59 -24.85
N GLU A 100 -10.24 -6.11 -23.74
CA GLU A 100 -9.69 -6.34 -22.40
C GLU A 100 -9.70 -7.83 -22.03
N PHE A 101 -10.81 -8.54 -22.29
CA PHE A 101 -10.92 -9.98 -22.11
C PHE A 101 -9.81 -10.74 -22.86
N ARG A 102 -9.58 -10.43 -24.14
CA ARG A 102 -8.50 -11.06 -24.92
C ARG A 102 -7.11 -10.78 -24.35
N THR A 103 -6.93 -9.66 -23.67
CA THR A 103 -5.65 -9.27 -23.06
C THR A 103 -5.42 -10.00 -21.74
N ILE A 104 -6.44 -10.07 -20.88
CA ILE A 104 -6.38 -10.76 -19.58
C ILE A 104 -6.17 -12.26 -19.76
N PHE A 105 -6.93 -12.87 -20.68
CA PHE A 105 -6.89 -14.31 -20.96
C PHE A 105 -5.92 -14.67 -22.09
N ALA A 106 -4.94 -13.81 -22.38
CA ALA A 106 -3.97 -14.05 -23.46
C ALA A 106 -3.19 -15.37 -23.30
N ASN A 107 -2.97 -15.80 -22.05
CA ASN A 107 -2.24 -17.03 -21.70
C ASN A 107 -3.16 -18.25 -21.49
N GLU A 108 -4.48 -18.09 -21.60
CA GLU A 108 -5.48 -19.14 -21.40
C GLU A 108 -6.30 -19.36 -22.68
N PRO A 109 -5.74 -20.08 -23.67
CA PRO A 109 -6.36 -20.24 -24.99
C PRO A 109 -7.74 -20.90 -24.91
N ASP A 110 -7.95 -21.85 -24.00
CA ASP A 110 -9.24 -22.54 -23.82
C ASP A 110 -10.38 -21.59 -23.43
N VAL A 111 -10.10 -20.57 -22.61
CA VAL A 111 -11.09 -19.58 -22.16
C VAL A 111 -11.34 -18.53 -23.25
N ARG A 112 -10.29 -18.13 -23.96
CA ARG A 112 -10.38 -17.16 -25.06
C ARG A 112 -11.23 -17.67 -26.22
N ASP A 113 -11.06 -18.94 -26.57
CA ASP A 113 -11.70 -19.53 -27.75
C ASP A 113 -13.16 -19.96 -27.48
N ALA A 114 -13.59 -19.98 -26.22
CA ALA A 114 -14.97 -20.28 -25.82
C ALA A 114 -15.95 -19.10 -25.98
N ILE A 115 -15.46 -17.87 -26.13
CA ILE A 115 -16.27 -16.63 -26.22
C ILE A 115 -16.17 -15.98 -27.62
N GLY A 116 -15.44 -16.61 -28.57
CA GLY A 116 -15.35 -16.21 -29.98
C GLY A 116 -16.32 -16.99 -30.87
#